data_AF-A0A0G4NEH1-F1
#
_entry.id   AF-A0A0G4NEH1-F1
#
_cell.length_a   1.000
_cell.length_b   1.000
_cell.length_c   1.000
_cell.angle_alpha   90.00
_cell.angle_beta   90.00
_cell.angle_gamma   90.00
#
_symmetry.space_group_name_H-M   'P 1'
#
loop_
_entity.id
_entity.type
_entity.pdbx_description
1 polymer ?
#
loop_
_entity_poly.entity_id
_entity_poly.type
_entity_poly.pdbx_seq_one_letter_code
_entity_poly.pdbx_strand_id
1 'polypeptide(L)'
;MRSIVTYIRSSVGHARWFHSQRKGFDALATHRLASKQFRTGFFTTTPQDEAKKKTRGIPTVPAVIIAGGLFVWALYPSEEFDQISEAQTYRRERQLQRKRDKEKLERDEEQERQDRQAAKNGSSAAWNTFSSSFEAFSDAADIEWSSLSDRVVGFILPEWSKQIPGFVRKLQRELSLAPGSLADEIWRDAHDPFINPEIRHEATVRISTDLCDDEKEFLARRKMITRVALAKYLEIDENEIHPDDVPVIAMCGSGGGLRALVAGSGSLHAADQDGLFDCVTYTSGVSGSCWLQTLYFSSVGGRSFPRILEHLKSRAAIHIAYPPVAFQALVSAPTSKYLLSGLVEKLRGDPQASFGLVDIYGLLLAARFLVPKGELEVCDSDFKLSNQRQYIKYGQNPMPIYTAVREIGRGRSVQLNDRML
;
A
#
# COMPACT_ATOMS: atom_id res chain seq x y z
N MET A 1 34.03 1.70 -8.66
CA MET A 1 33.52 0.55 -7.89
C MET A 1 32.89 -0.45 -8.85
N ARG A 2 33.10 -1.76 -8.66
CA ARG A 2 32.32 -2.82 -9.34
C ARG A 2 31.31 -3.37 -8.34
N SER A 3 30.04 -3.04 -8.50
CA SER A 3 28.98 -3.54 -7.62
C SER A 3 28.74 -5.02 -7.89
N ILE A 4 29.00 -5.88 -6.89
CA ILE A 4 28.64 -7.30 -6.96
C ILE A 4 27.19 -7.43 -6.52
N VAL A 5 26.30 -7.73 -7.47
CA VAL A 5 24.88 -7.99 -7.19
C VAL A 5 24.67 -9.48 -6.96
N THR A 6 24.72 -9.90 -5.68
CA THR A 6 24.43 -11.29 -5.29
C THR A 6 22.93 -11.49 -5.08
N TYR A 7 22.30 -12.26 -5.96
CA TYR A 7 20.86 -12.52 -5.92
C TYR A 7 20.52 -13.72 -5.02
N ILE A 8 20.21 -13.48 -3.74
CA ILE A 8 19.71 -14.52 -2.83
C ILE A 8 18.21 -14.75 -3.10
N ARG A 9 17.90 -15.81 -3.85
CA ARG A 9 16.54 -16.25 -4.14
C ARG A 9 16.06 -17.19 -3.03
N SER A 10 15.07 -16.78 -2.24
CA SER A 10 14.44 -17.68 -1.26
C SER A 10 13.65 -18.78 -1.98
N SER A 11 14.24 -19.97 -2.09
CA SER A 11 13.57 -21.18 -2.55
C SER A 11 12.77 -21.79 -1.39
N VAL A 12 11.44 -21.66 -1.45
CA VAL A 12 10.55 -22.48 -0.61
C VAL A 12 10.57 -23.92 -1.16
N GLY A 13 11.62 -24.66 -0.79
CA GLY A 13 11.84 -26.05 -1.17
C GLY A 13 10.92 -27.00 -0.39
N HIS A 14 10.45 -28.06 -1.06
CA HIS A 14 9.66 -29.11 -0.41
C HIS A 14 10.45 -29.77 0.72
N ALA A 15 9.82 -29.90 1.90
CA ALA A 15 10.37 -30.68 2.99
C ALA A 15 10.47 -32.17 2.62
N ARG A 16 11.69 -32.67 2.41
CA ARG A 16 12.00 -34.09 2.47
C ARG A 16 12.81 -34.37 3.72
N TRP A 17 12.23 -35.16 4.61
CA TRP A 17 12.92 -35.73 5.76
C TRP A 17 14.15 -36.53 5.33
N PHE A 18 15.30 -36.23 5.93
CA PHE A 18 16.45 -37.11 5.97
C PHE A 18 16.80 -37.38 7.43
N HIS A 19 16.64 -38.63 7.86
CA HIS A 19 17.15 -39.10 9.14
C HIS A 19 18.50 -39.79 8.90
N SER A 20 19.50 -39.43 9.69
CA SER A 20 20.83 -40.04 9.66
C SER A 20 20.83 -41.28 10.55
N GLN A 21 21.43 -42.40 10.09
CA GLN A 21 22.42 -43.19 10.85
C GLN A 21 23.04 -44.30 9.97
N ARG A 22 24.11 -44.93 10.47
CA ARG A 22 25.11 -45.70 9.67
C ARG A 22 24.86 -47.22 9.54
N LYS A 23 25.49 -47.76 8.48
CA LYS A 23 25.81 -49.15 8.08
C LYS A 23 25.86 -50.26 9.16
N GLY A 24 25.49 -51.50 8.79
CA GLY A 24 25.98 -52.74 9.43
C GLY A 24 25.32 -54.08 9.03
N PHE A 25 25.96 -54.85 8.13
CA PHE A 25 26.01 -56.33 7.98
C PHE A 25 24.77 -57.28 8.06
N ASP A 26 24.52 -57.96 6.92
CA ASP A 26 24.35 -59.41 6.67
C ASP A 26 23.30 -60.36 7.31
N ALA A 27 22.95 -61.35 6.46
CA ALA A 27 22.47 -62.73 6.73
C ALA A 27 20.96 -63.06 6.80
N LEU A 28 20.48 -63.63 5.68
CA LEU A 28 19.59 -64.81 5.53
C LEU A 28 18.82 -65.34 6.77
N ALA A 29 17.48 -65.39 6.67
CA ALA A 29 16.71 -66.65 6.74
C ALA A 29 15.23 -66.49 6.35
N THR A 30 14.64 -67.58 5.84
CA THR A 30 13.24 -67.76 5.45
C THR A 30 12.27 -67.94 6.63
N HIS A 31 11.03 -67.43 6.54
CA HIS A 31 9.82 -68.29 6.51
C HIS A 31 8.51 -67.53 6.17
N ARG A 32 7.50 -68.27 5.67
CA ARG A 32 6.16 -67.76 5.28
C ARG A 32 5.16 -67.81 6.45
N LEU A 33 4.10 -66.98 6.39
CA LEU A 33 2.65 -67.27 6.58
C LEU A 33 1.88 -65.93 6.54
N ALA A 34 1.10 -65.61 5.49
CA ALA A 34 -0.36 -65.83 5.39
C ALA A 34 -1.13 -65.30 6.62
N SER A 35 -1.94 -64.23 6.58
CA SER A 35 -3.12 -63.92 5.73
C SER A 35 -3.72 -62.59 6.26
N LYS A 36 -4.74 -61.91 5.72
CA LYS A 36 -5.79 -62.18 4.73
C LYS A 36 -6.25 -60.81 4.17
N GLN A 37 -6.52 -60.72 2.87
CA GLN A 37 -7.03 -59.50 2.21
C GLN A 37 -8.31 -59.86 1.48
N PHE A 38 -9.39 -59.08 1.62
CA PHE A 38 -10.56 -59.23 0.76
C PHE A 38 -11.17 -57.88 0.35
N ARG A 39 -11.53 -57.81 -0.94
CA ARG A 39 -12.22 -56.74 -1.65
C ARG A 39 -13.65 -57.19 -1.98
N THR A 40 -14.43 -56.28 -2.59
CA THR A 40 -15.75 -56.48 -3.23
C THR A 40 -16.92 -56.65 -2.26
N GLY A 41 -18.15 -56.22 -2.55
CA GLY A 41 -18.68 -55.54 -3.75
C GLY A 41 -19.99 -56.18 -4.23
N PHE A 42 -20.86 -55.35 -4.83
CA PHE A 42 -22.12 -55.67 -5.55
C PHE A 42 -23.48 -55.53 -4.85
N PHE A 43 -24.42 -55.08 -5.71
CA PHE A 43 -25.79 -54.62 -5.56
C PHE A 43 -26.84 -55.70 -5.20
N THR A 44 -27.96 -55.23 -4.64
CA THR A 44 -29.33 -55.65 -5.04
C THR A 44 -30.28 -54.43 -5.05
N THR A 45 -31.45 -54.56 -5.71
CA THR A 45 -32.27 -53.45 -6.23
C THR A 45 -33.70 -53.37 -5.67
N THR A 46 -34.17 -52.13 -5.42
CA THR A 46 -35.50 -51.47 -5.64
C THR A 46 -36.79 -52.26 -5.95
N PRO A 47 -38.01 -51.66 -5.82
CA PRO A 47 -38.35 -50.23 -5.65
C PRO A 47 -39.14 -49.95 -4.33
N GLN A 48 -40.01 -48.95 -4.10
CA GLN A 48 -40.69 -47.84 -4.82
C GLN A 48 -40.99 -46.74 -3.73
N ASP A 49 -41.30 -45.44 -3.93
CA ASP A 49 -41.38 -44.52 -5.09
C ASP A 49 -41.28 -43.04 -4.56
N GLU A 50 -41.85 -42.08 -5.31
CA GLU A 50 -42.12 -40.64 -5.05
C GLU A 50 -40.96 -39.63 -5.17
N ALA A 51 -41.16 -38.70 -6.11
CA ALA A 51 -40.15 -37.74 -6.56
C ALA A 51 -40.37 -36.32 -6.01
N LYS A 52 -39.31 -35.70 -5.46
CA LYS A 52 -39.21 -34.23 -5.37
C LYS A 52 -37.86 -33.73 -5.89
N LYS A 53 -37.91 -32.62 -6.63
CA LYS A 53 -36.82 -32.08 -7.45
C LYS A 53 -35.59 -31.68 -6.62
N LYS A 54 -34.39 -32.10 -7.05
CA LYS A 54 -33.12 -31.52 -6.60
C LYS A 54 -32.89 -30.17 -7.27
N THR A 55 -33.04 -29.07 -6.53
CA THR A 55 -32.49 -27.77 -6.94
C THR A 55 -30.96 -27.84 -6.80
N ARG A 56 -30.22 -27.52 -7.87
CA ARG A 56 -28.75 -27.41 -7.81
C ARG A 56 -28.38 -26.24 -6.90
N GLY A 57 -27.54 -26.48 -5.90
CA GLY A 57 -26.96 -25.41 -5.09
C GLY A 57 -26.08 -24.51 -5.96
N ILE A 58 -26.35 -23.20 -5.92
CA ILE A 58 -25.52 -22.16 -6.54
C ILE A 58 -24.30 -21.93 -5.62
N PRO A 59 -23.08 -21.78 -6.15
CA PRO A 59 -21.90 -21.54 -5.31
C PRO A 59 -22.03 -20.21 -4.56
N THR A 60 -21.83 -20.26 -3.25
CA THR A 60 -21.80 -19.08 -2.38
C THR A 60 -20.54 -18.25 -2.62
N VAL A 61 -20.68 -17.13 -3.34
CA VAL A 61 -19.62 -16.12 -3.42
C VAL A 61 -19.36 -15.57 -2.01
N PRO A 62 -18.11 -15.53 -1.51
CA PRO A 62 -17.84 -15.00 -0.17
C PRO A 62 -18.26 -13.54 -0.06
N ALA A 63 -19.09 -13.22 0.94
CA ALA A 63 -19.65 -11.88 1.15
C ALA A 63 -18.60 -10.76 1.28
N VAL A 64 -17.34 -11.11 1.59
CA VAL A 64 -16.19 -10.18 1.62
C VAL A 64 -15.88 -9.59 0.24
N ILE A 65 -16.05 -10.34 -0.84
CA ILE A 65 -15.82 -9.84 -2.21
C ILE A 65 -16.91 -8.83 -2.59
N ILE A 66 -18.17 -9.14 -2.23
CA ILE A 66 -19.31 -8.24 -2.44
C ILE A 66 -19.17 -6.98 -1.58
N ALA A 67 -18.73 -7.11 -0.31
CA ALA A 67 -18.51 -5.95 0.57
C ALA A 67 -17.34 -5.05 0.10
N GLY A 68 -16.24 -5.64 -0.40
CA GLY A 68 -15.14 -4.87 -0.98
C GLY A 68 -15.53 -4.19 -2.29
N GLY A 69 -16.29 -4.89 -3.15
CA GLY A 69 -16.87 -4.32 -4.37
C GLY A 69 -17.85 -3.18 -4.06
N LEU A 70 -18.77 -3.38 -3.11
CA LEU A 70 -19.71 -2.35 -2.63
C LEU A 70 -19.02 -1.18 -1.94
N PHE A 71 -17.84 -1.35 -1.35
CA PHE A 71 -17.09 -0.25 -0.74
C PHE A 71 -16.32 0.58 -1.78
N VAL A 72 -15.78 -0.07 -2.82
CA VAL A 72 -15.19 0.62 -3.98
C VAL A 72 -16.27 1.29 -4.82
N TRP A 73 -17.42 0.64 -5.01
CA TRP A 73 -18.60 1.18 -5.71
C TRP A 73 -19.29 2.28 -4.90
N ALA A 74 -19.35 2.18 -3.57
CA ALA A 74 -19.76 3.31 -2.73
C ALA A 74 -18.78 4.47 -2.92
N LEU A 75 -17.48 4.27 -2.73
CA LEU A 75 -16.49 5.35 -2.98
C LEU A 75 -16.38 5.78 -4.45
N TYR A 76 -17.13 5.17 -5.38
CA TYR A 76 -17.07 5.44 -6.81
C TYR A 76 -18.34 4.97 -7.56
N PRO A 77 -19.39 5.80 -7.66
CA PRO A 77 -20.51 5.51 -8.56
C PRO A 77 -20.00 5.36 -10.00
N SER A 78 -20.58 4.42 -10.73
CA SER A 78 -19.95 3.83 -11.92
C SER A 78 -20.00 4.72 -13.17
N GLU A 79 -18.92 5.47 -13.43
CA GLU A 79 -18.57 5.92 -14.79
C GLU A 79 -17.23 5.35 -15.30
N GLU A 80 -16.30 4.96 -14.43
CA GLU A 80 -15.03 4.30 -14.85
C GLU A 80 -15.05 2.77 -14.76
N PHE A 81 -16.01 2.17 -14.03
CA PHE A 81 -16.07 0.70 -13.92
C PHE A 81 -16.52 0.01 -15.22
N ASP A 82 -17.31 0.70 -16.06
CA ASP A 82 -17.67 0.22 -17.41
C ASP A 82 -16.46 0.17 -18.36
N GLN A 83 -15.35 0.84 -18.04
CA GLN A 83 -14.12 0.78 -18.84
C GLN A 83 -13.24 -0.44 -18.52
N ILE A 84 -13.59 -1.27 -17.53
CA ILE A 84 -12.84 -2.48 -17.16
C ILE A 84 -13.51 -3.76 -17.73
N SER A 85 -14.46 -3.62 -18.68
CA SER A 85 -15.04 -4.76 -19.42
C SER A 85 -15.23 -4.53 -20.93
N GLU A 86 -14.33 -3.80 -21.61
CA GLU A 86 -14.32 -3.70 -23.09
C GLU A 86 -13.04 -4.26 -23.75
N ALA A 87 -12.80 -5.56 -23.56
CA ALA A 87 -11.85 -6.30 -24.39
C ALA A 87 -12.41 -6.65 -25.80
N GLN A 88 -13.03 -5.69 -26.53
CA GLN A 88 -13.48 -5.96 -27.91
C GLN A 88 -13.66 -4.78 -28.89
N THR A 89 -13.69 -3.50 -28.47
CA THR A 89 -14.21 -2.40 -29.32
C THR A 89 -13.16 -1.67 -30.21
N TYR A 90 -11.97 -2.24 -30.41
CA TYR A 90 -10.85 -1.64 -31.19
C TYR A 90 -11.07 -1.57 -32.73
N ARG A 91 -12.30 -1.47 -33.25
CA ARG A 91 -12.56 -1.41 -34.71
C ARG A 91 -13.53 -0.32 -35.20
N ARG A 92 -14.18 0.46 -34.33
CA ARG A 92 -15.15 1.50 -34.77
C ARG A 92 -14.67 2.96 -34.68
N GLU A 93 -13.73 3.29 -33.82
CA GLU A 93 -13.41 4.70 -33.51
C GLU A 93 -12.62 5.43 -34.61
N ARG A 94 -11.86 4.70 -35.43
CA ARG A 94 -10.95 5.27 -36.46
C ARG A 94 -11.60 6.14 -37.54
N GLN A 95 -12.93 6.17 -37.65
CA GLN A 95 -13.66 7.03 -38.58
C GLN A 95 -14.25 8.30 -37.94
N LEU A 96 -14.38 8.37 -36.60
CA LEU A 96 -14.93 9.54 -35.89
C LEU A 96 -13.87 10.55 -35.43
N GLN A 97 -12.59 10.17 -35.39
CA GLN A 97 -11.47 11.07 -35.05
C GLN A 97 -11.47 12.33 -35.94
N ARG A 98 -11.53 12.13 -37.26
CA ARG A 98 -11.34 13.17 -38.30
C ARG A 98 -12.38 14.31 -38.31
N LYS A 99 -13.48 14.20 -37.56
CA LYS A 99 -14.44 15.30 -37.37
C LYS A 99 -14.16 16.11 -36.09
N ARG A 100 -13.72 15.46 -35.00
CA ARG A 100 -13.52 16.09 -33.69
C ARG A 100 -12.29 16.99 -33.63
N ASP A 101 -11.25 16.68 -34.41
CA ASP A 101 -10.01 17.48 -34.44
C ASP A 101 -10.22 18.93 -34.92
N LYS A 102 -11.32 19.22 -35.64
CA LYS A 102 -11.61 20.57 -36.17
C LYS A 102 -12.38 21.47 -35.20
N GLU A 103 -13.19 20.90 -34.33
CA GLU A 103 -13.92 21.61 -33.26
C GLU A 103 -13.09 21.75 -31.97
N LYS A 104 -11.84 21.26 -31.97
CA LYS A 104 -10.99 21.30 -30.79
C LYS A 104 -10.28 22.65 -30.64
N LEU A 105 -9.82 23.21 -31.76
CA LEU A 105 -9.07 24.47 -31.80
C LEU A 105 -9.83 25.67 -31.21
N GLU A 106 -11.15 25.74 -31.46
CA GLU A 106 -12.00 26.84 -30.97
C GLU A 106 -12.29 26.71 -29.46
N ARG A 107 -12.38 25.47 -28.93
CA ARG A 107 -12.52 25.21 -27.49
C ARG A 107 -11.22 25.44 -26.72
N ASP A 108 -10.08 25.06 -27.32
CA ASP A 108 -8.77 25.25 -26.68
C ASP A 108 -8.48 26.76 -26.43
N GLU A 109 -8.89 27.67 -27.33
CA GLU A 109 -8.75 29.13 -27.11
C GLU A 109 -9.73 29.72 -26.06
N GLU A 110 -10.93 29.15 -25.93
CA GLU A 110 -11.92 29.59 -24.93
C GLU A 110 -11.56 29.07 -23.53
N GLN A 111 -11.04 27.85 -23.46
CA GLN A 111 -10.53 27.24 -22.23
C GLN A 111 -9.28 27.98 -21.71
N GLU A 112 -8.33 28.35 -22.57
CA GLU A 112 -7.14 29.13 -22.15
C GLU A 112 -7.50 30.54 -21.62
N ARG A 113 -8.67 31.09 -21.97
CA ARG A 113 -9.21 32.32 -21.36
C ARG A 113 -9.84 32.05 -19.99
N GLN A 114 -10.57 30.96 -19.84
CA GLN A 114 -11.14 30.53 -18.56
C GLN A 114 -10.04 30.18 -17.54
N ASP A 115 -8.98 29.50 -17.96
CA ASP A 115 -7.84 29.14 -17.10
C ASP A 115 -7.10 30.39 -16.57
N ARG A 116 -6.92 31.42 -17.41
CA ARG A 116 -6.38 32.73 -16.99
C ARG A 116 -7.29 33.47 -16.00
N GLN A 117 -8.58 33.15 -15.95
CA GLN A 117 -9.55 33.70 -15.01
C GLN A 117 -9.61 32.87 -13.72
N ALA A 118 -9.54 31.54 -13.81
CA ALA A 118 -9.46 30.62 -12.68
C ALA A 118 -8.17 30.82 -11.86
N ALA A 119 -7.05 31.11 -12.51
CA ALA A 119 -5.77 31.41 -11.86
C ALA A 119 -5.81 32.62 -10.89
N LYS A 120 -6.83 33.50 -10.99
CA LYS A 120 -7.02 34.61 -10.04
C LYS A 120 -7.81 34.24 -8.77
N ASN A 121 -8.47 33.09 -8.74
CA ASN A 121 -9.25 32.58 -7.59
C ASN A 121 -8.62 31.31 -6.99
N GLY A 122 -7.30 31.14 -7.15
CA GLY A 122 -6.68 29.83 -7.32
C GLY A 122 -6.68 28.83 -6.15
N SER A 123 -6.89 29.21 -4.89
CA SER A 123 -6.60 28.31 -3.74
C SER A 123 -7.67 27.26 -3.41
N SER A 124 -8.70 27.07 -4.25
CA SER A 124 -9.86 26.23 -3.90
C SER A 124 -10.34 25.29 -5.02
N ALA A 125 -9.71 25.27 -6.21
CA ALA A 125 -10.25 24.52 -7.36
C ALA A 125 -10.32 23.00 -7.10
N ALA A 126 -9.19 22.36 -6.77
CA ALA A 126 -9.12 20.95 -6.43
C ALA A 126 -10.05 20.56 -5.26
N TRP A 127 -10.01 21.34 -4.17
CA TRP A 127 -10.89 21.13 -3.01
C TRP A 127 -12.38 21.22 -3.38
N ASN A 128 -12.79 22.24 -4.12
CA ASN A 128 -14.20 22.45 -4.49
C ASN A 128 -14.73 21.29 -5.35
N THR A 129 -13.93 20.83 -6.31
CA THR A 129 -14.26 19.66 -7.14
C THR A 129 -14.42 18.41 -6.27
N PHE A 130 -13.48 18.16 -5.34
CA PHE A 130 -13.59 17.07 -4.39
C PHE A 130 -14.85 17.18 -3.52
N SER A 131 -15.10 18.34 -2.89
CA SER A 131 -16.22 18.52 -1.98
C SER A 131 -17.56 18.39 -2.71
N SER A 132 -17.71 18.92 -3.93
CA SER A 132 -18.93 18.76 -4.71
C SER A 132 -19.17 17.30 -5.14
N SER A 133 -18.12 16.57 -5.52
CA SER A 133 -18.23 15.15 -5.86
C SER A 133 -18.55 14.31 -4.62
N PHE A 134 -17.99 14.66 -3.46
CA PHE A 134 -18.23 13.94 -2.22
C PHE A 134 -19.61 14.22 -1.60
N GLU A 135 -20.12 15.44 -1.74
CA GLU A 135 -21.49 15.83 -1.40
C GLU A 135 -22.51 15.10 -2.28
N ALA A 136 -22.34 15.16 -3.61
CA ALA A 136 -23.18 14.42 -4.55
C ALA A 136 -23.16 12.90 -4.29
N PHE A 137 -21.99 12.34 -3.93
CA PHE A 137 -21.91 10.95 -3.49
C PHE A 137 -22.66 10.70 -2.16
N SER A 138 -22.51 11.55 -1.15
CA SER A 138 -23.19 11.40 0.15
C SER A 138 -24.72 11.37 -0.01
N ASP A 139 -25.25 12.30 -0.82
CA ASP A 139 -26.68 12.39 -1.12
C ASP A 139 -27.17 11.19 -1.93
N ALA A 140 -26.43 10.78 -2.97
CA ALA A 140 -26.74 9.58 -3.75
C ALA A 140 -26.69 8.31 -2.88
N ALA A 141 -25.73 8.21 -1.95
CA ALA A 141 -25.61 7.09 -1.04
C ALA A 141 -26.82 6.96 -0.12
N ASP A 142 -27.34 8.05 0.48
CA ASP A 142 -28.55 7.98 1.30
C ASP A 142 -29.78 7.49 0.49
N ILE A 143 -29.90 7.91 -0.77
CA ILE A 143 -31.02 7.52 -1.67
C ILE A 143 -30.87 6.08 -2.15
N GLU A 144 -29.71 5.70 -2.68
CA GLU A 144 -29.49 4.33 -3.16
C GLU A 144 -29.51 3.33 -2.00
N TRP A 145 -28.95 3.68 -0.83
CA TRP A 145 -28.91 2.79 0.33
C TRP A 145 -30.30 2.51 0.92
N SER A 146 -31.18 3.52 0.97
CA SER A 146 -32.59 3.31 1.34
C SER A 146 -33.32 2.45 0.30
N SER A 147 -33.10 2.70 -1.01
CA SER A 147 -33.68 1.86 -2.06
C SER A 147 -33.16 0.41 -2.05
N LEU A 148 -31.91 0.21 -1.65
CA LEU A 148 -31.30 -1.11 -1.47
C LEU A 148 -31.88 -1.80 -0.24
N SER A 149 -32.02 -1.12 0.91
CA SER A 149 -32.67 -1.76 2.07
C SER A 149 -34.08 -2.23 1.75
N ASP A 150 -34.84 -1.47 0.96
CA ASP A 150 -36.22 -1.80 0.58
C ASP A 150 -36.32 -2.92 -0.47
N ARG A 151 -35.39 -2.96 -1.44
CA ARG A 151 -35.34 -4.03 -2.46
C ARG A 151 -34.73 -5.34 -1.95
N VAL A 152 -33.88 -5.27 -0.93
CA VAL A 152 -33.00 -6.36 -0.49
C VAL A 152 -33.49 -7.01 0.82
N VAL A 153 -34.71 -6.71 1.28
CA VAL A 153 -35.37 -7.34 2.45
C VAL A 153 -35.38 -8.89 2.41
N GLY A 154 -35.25 -9.50 1.22
CA GLY A 154 -35.14 -10.95 1.04
C GLY A 154 -33.71 -11.55 1.00
N PHE A 155 -32.64 -10.74 0.99
CA PHE A 155 -31.26 -11.22 0.88
C PHE A 155 -30.36 -10.51 1.90
N ILE A 156 -29.93 -11.23 2.94
CA ILE A 156 -29.41 -10.64 4.18
C ILE A 156 -28.16 -9.78 3.95
N LEU A 157 -28.32 -8.45 3.89
CA LEU A 157 -27.22 -7.51 4.00
C LEU A 157 -26.57 -7.63 5.41
N PRO A 158 -25.23 -7.60 5.52
CA PRO A 158 -24.56 -7.65 6.82
C PRO A 158 -24.96 -6.48 7.72
N GLU A 159 -25.21 -6.71 9.01
CA GLU A 159 -25.76 -5.68 9.93
C GLU A 159 -24.95 -4.37 9.97
N TRP A 160 -23.62 -4.47 9.83
CA TRP A 160 -22.72 -3.31 9.80
C TRP A 160 -22.98 -2.37 8.63
N SER A 161 -23.57 -2.84 7.54
CA SER A 161 -23.74 -2.07 6.31
C SER A 161 -24.75 -0.93 6.50
N LYS A 162 -25.74 -1.11 7.39
CA LYS A 162 -26.69 -0.07 7.81
C LYS A 162 -26.02 1.17 8.43
N GLN A 163 -24.78 1.06 8.87
CA GLN A 163 -24.03 2.17 9.50
C GLN A 163 -23.29 3.03 8.46
N ILE A 164 -23.09 2.55 7.22
CA ILE A 164 -22.31 3.26 6.18
C ILE A 164 -22.81 4.70 5.95
N PRO A 165 -24.11 4.98 5.75
CA PRO A 165 -24.55 6.35 5.49
C PRO A 165 -24.37 7.29 6.69
N GLY A 166 -24.33 6.74 7.91
CA GLY A 166 -23.94 7.49 9.11
C GLY A 166 -22.45 7.88 9.11
N PHE A 167 -21.57 6.96 8.68
CA PHE A 167 -20.14 7.26 8.53
C PHE A 167 -19.86 8.26 7.41
N VAL A 168 -20.50 8.11 6.24
CA VAL A 168 -20.31 9.01 5.08
C VAL A 168 -20.74 10.43 5.43
N ARG A 169 -21.95 10.64 6.00
CA ARG A 169 -22.41 11.97 6.44
C ARG A 169 -21.54 12.58 7.53
N LYS A 170 -20.99 11.77 8.45
CA LYS A 170 -20.01 12.27 9.41
C LYS A 170 -18.75 12.76 8.70
N LEU A 171 -18.18 11.97 7.79
CA LEU A 171 -17.02 12.39 6.99
C LEU A 171 -17.30 13.66 6.16
N GLN A 172 -18.48 13.78 5.55
CA GLN A 172 -18.89 14.96 4.79
C GLN A 172 -18.87 16.23 5.65
N ARG A 173 -19.41 16.13 6.87
CA ARG A 173 -19.38 17.23 7.84
C ARG A 173 -17.96 17.57 8.30
N GLU A 174 -17.15 16.57 8.63
CA GLU A 174 -15.76 16.78 9.04
C GLU A 174 -14.90 17.40 7.91
N LEU A 175 -15.16 16.99 6.66
CA LEU A 175 -14.52 17.48 5.43
C LEU A 175 -15.27 18.66 4.76
N SER A 176 -16.06 19.43 5.52
CA SER A 176 -16.84 20.54 4.95
C SER A 176 -16.08 21.88 4.85
N LEU A 177 -14.93 22.03 5.54
CA LEU A 177 -14.27 23.31 5.83
C LEU A 177 -15.17 24.35 6.55
N ALA A 178 -16.31 23.94 7.11
CA ALA A 178 -17.03 24.82 8.03
C ALA A 178 -16.12 25.15 9.22
N PRO A 179 -16.15 26.38 9.78
CA PRO A 179 -15.33 26.74 10.92
C PRO A 179 -15.46 25.74 12.08
N GLY A 180 -14.34 25.14 12.49
CA GLY A 180 -14.31 24.07 13.51
C GLY A 180 -14.62 22.66 13.01
N SER A 181 -14.71 22.41 11.69
CA SER A 181 -14.66 21.06 11.13
C SER A 181 -13.22 20.52 11.14
N LEU A 182 -13.06 19.20 11.09
CA LEU A 182 -11.72 18.58 11.07
C LEU A 182 -10.83 19.09 9.92
N ALA A 183 -11.37 19.32 8.73
CA ALA A 183 -10.60 19.85 7.60
C ALA A 183 -10.18 21.32 7.79
N ASP A 184 -10.98 22.14 8.48
CA ASP A 184 -10.61 23.51 8.88
C ASP A 184 -9.48 23.47 9.92
N GLU A 185 -9.58 22.59 10.93
CA GLU A 185 -8.51 22.35 11.91
C GLU A 185 -7.20 21.91 11.24
N ILE A 186 -7.25 20.87 10.39
CA ILE A 186 -6.09 20.37 9.64
C ILE A 186 -5.47 21.47 8.79
N TRP A 187 -6.27 22.24 8.04
CA TRP A 187 -5.75 23.26 7.15
C TRP A 187 -5.11 24.43 7.91
N ARG A 188 -5.67 24.82 9.06
CA ARG A 188 -5.06 25.81 9.95
C ARG A 188 -3.72 25.29 10.49
N ASP A 189 -3.70 24.06 10.97
CA ASP A 189 -2.51 23.45 11.56
C ASP A 189 -1.40 23.24 10.49
N ALA A 190 -1.74 22.96 9.23
CA ALA A 190 -0.82 22.95 8.08
C ALA A 190 -0.07 24.27 7.87
N HIS A 191 -0.59 25.40 8.38
CA HIS A 191 0.06 26.72 8.35
C HIS A 191 0.77 27.08 9.67
N ASP A 192 0.74 26.21 10.68
CA ASP A 192 1.45 26.40 11.94
C ASP A 192 2.90 25.89 11.81
N PRO A 193 3.92 26.78 11.87
CA PRO A 193 5.32 26.40 11.75
C PRO A 193 5.93 25.80 13.02
N PHE A 194 5.15 25.62 14.10
CA PHE A 194 5.53 24.80 15.25
C PHE A 194 5.11 23.33 15.07
N ILE A 195 4.02 23.08 14.33
CA ILE A 195 3.58 21.74 13.94
C ILE A 195 4.36 21.29 12.69
N ASN A 196 4.47 22.19 11.70
CA ASN A 196 5.04 21.94 10.38
C ASN A 196 6.26 22.85 10.13
N PRO A 197 7.39 22.65 10.83
CA PRO A 197 8.55 23.52 10.71
C PRO A 197 9.12 23.63 9.29
N GLU A 198 8.87 22.63 8.43
CA GLU A 198 9.27 22.62 7.03
C GLU A 198 8.70 23.78 6.19
N ILE A 199 7.55 24.37 6.58
CA ILE A 199 6.95 25.50 5.84
C ILE A 199 7.77 26.79 5.93
N ARG A 200 8.75 26.85 6.84
CA ARG A 200 9.74 27.94 6.93
C ARG A 200 10.89 27.80 5.93
N HIS A 201 10.98 26.70 5.20
CA HIS A 201 12.05 26.43 4.23
C HIS A 201 11.56 26.62 2.80
N GLU A 202 12.37 27.28 1.97
CA GLU A 202 12.11 27.41 0.54
C GLU A 202 12.42 26.08 -0.18
N ALA A 203 11.48 25.59 -0.97
CA ALA A 203 11.64 24.33 -1.71
C ALA A 203 12.38 24.56 -3.03
N THR A 204 13.61 24.06 -3.14
CA THR A 204 14.45 24.19 -4.35
C THR A 204 14.65 22.85 -5.06
N VAL A 205 14.57 22.84 -6.40
CA VAL A 205 14.90 21.65 -7.20
C VAL A 205 16.41 21.51 -7.36
N ARG A 206 16.99 20.44 -6.81
CA ARG A 206 18.40 20.08 -7.03
C ARG A 206 18.58 19.44 -8.41
N ILE A 207 19.48 19.98 -9.23
CA ILE A 207 19.87 19.43 -10.53
C ILE A 207 21.33 18.97 -10.45
N SER A 208 21.57 17.67 -10.51
CA SER A 208 22.91 17.05 -10.48
C SER A 208 22.83 15.55 -10.75
N THR A 209 23.93 14.95 -11.20
CA THR A 209 24.11 13.49 -11.30
C THR A 209 24.65 12.85 -10.02
N ASP A 210 25.23 13.64 -9.11
CA ASP A 210 25.83 13.15 -7.87
C ASP A 210 24.81 13.04 -6.73
N LEU A 211 25.11 12.16 -5.77
CA LEU A 211 24.39 12.05 -4.49
C LEU A 211 24.26 13.43 -3.80
N CYS A 212 23.18 13.63 -3.03
CA CYS A 212 23.06 14.84 -2.21
C CYS A 212 24.04 14.81 -1.03
N ASP A 213 24.35 15.97 -0.46
CA ASP A 213 25.38 16.05 0.59
C ASP A 213 24.94 15.39 1.90
N ASP A 214 23.63 15.39 2.20
CA ASP A 214 23.04 14.59 3.29
C ASP A 214 23.29 13.08 3.12
N GLU A 215 23.24 12.56 1.89
CA GLU A 215 23.51 11.15 1.59
C GLU A 215 25.01 10.84 1.65
N LYS A 216 25.88 11.75 1.21
CA LYS A 216 27.33 11.62 1.40
C LYS A 216 27.71 11.59 2.89
N GLU A 217 27.09 12.46 3.69
CA GLU A 217 27.27 12.50 5.15
C GLU A 217 26.75 11.22 5.82
N PHE A 218 25.58 10.73 5.40
CA PHE A 218 25.05 9.43 5.81
C PHE A 218 26.05 8.30 5.50
N LEU A 219 26.57 8.23 4.28
CA LEU A 219 27.51 7.19 3.85
C LEU A 219 28.79 7.21 4.68
N ALA A 220 29.36 8.39 4.95
CA ALA A 220 30.54 8.51 5.82
C ALA A 220 30.27 7.96 7.23
N ARG A 221 29.11 8.26 7.82
CA ARG A 221 28.70 7.75 9.14
C ARG A 221 28.41 6.24 9.12
N ARG A 222 27.62 5.77 8.15
CA ARG A 222 27.21 4.36 8.02
C ARG A 222 28.40 3.47 7.74
N LYS A 223 29.40 3.90 6.95
CA LYS A 223 30.64 3.16 6.66
C LYS A 223 31.38 2.75 7.95
N MET A 224 31.43 3.62 8.96
CA MET A 224 32.04 3.29 10.25
C MET A 224 31.25 2.21 10.99
N ILE A 225 29.91 2.30 11.00
CA ILE A 225 29.03 1.32 11.65
C ILE A 225 29.08 -0.03 10.92
N THR A 226 29.03 -0.02 9.58
CA THR A 226 29.16 -1.22 8.75
C THR A 226 30.51 -1.92 8.96
N ARG A 227 31.62 -1.20 9.20
CA ARG A 227 32.92 -1.82 9.51
C ARG A 227 32.85 -2.68 10.77
N VAL A 228 32.35 -2.11 11.87
CA VAL A 228 32.21 -2.81 13.17
C VAL A 228 31.26 -3.99 13.04
N ALA A 229 30.11 -3.79 12.38
CA ALA A 229 29.12 -4.83 12.15
C ALA A 229 29.67 -5.98 11.29
N LEU A 230 30.42 -5.67 10.24
CA LEU A 230 30.99 -6.66 9.32
C LEU A 230 32.09 -7.48 9.98
N ALA A 231 32.95 -6.88 10.79
CA ALA A 231 33.95 -7.59 11.59
C ALA A 231 33.28 -8.62 12.52
N LYS A 232 32.24 -8.18 13.25
CA LYS A 232 31.42 -9.04 14.11
C LYS A 232 30.71 -10.15 13.33
N TYR A 233 30.15 -9.85 12.16
CA TYR A 233 29.40 -10.81 11.32
C TYR A 233 30.30 -11.88 10.68
N LEU A 234 31.55 -11.52 10.35
CA LEU A 234 32.54 -12.43 9.78
C LEU A 234 33.43 -13.13 10.82
N GLU A 235 33.25 -12.84 12.11
CA GLU A 235 34.05 -13.35 13.23
C GLU A 235 35.57 -13.02 13.11
N ILE A 236 35.90 -11.82 12.65
CA ILE A 236 37.28 -11.31 12.49
C ILE A 236 37.52 -10.02 13.29
N ASP A 237 38.78 -9.61 13.47
CA ASP A 237 39.11 -8.35 14.15
C ASP A 237 38.80 -7.13 13.27
N GLU A 238 38.30 -6.03 13.85
CA GLU A 238 37.95 -4.82 13.10
C GLU A 238 39.18 -4.21 12.39
N ASN A 239 40.37 -4.38 12.94
CA ASN A 239 41.62 -3.89 12.37
C ASN A 239 42.05 -4.64 11.11
N GLU A 240 41.54 -5.86 10.87
CA GLU A 240 41.74 -6.60 9.62
C GLU A 240 40.95 -6.00 8.45
N ILE A 241 39.86 -5.26 8.73
CA ILE A 241 39.08 -4.56 7.70
C ILE A 241 39.66 -3.17 7.50
N HIS A 242 40.37 -2.95 6.40
CA HIS A 242 40.81 -1.61 6.00
C HIS A 242 39.57 -0.71 5.74
N PRO A 243 39.55 0.56 6.18
CA PRO A 243 38.38 1.42 6.01
C PRO A 243 37.86 1.49 4.57
N ASP A 244 38.73 1.52 3.56
CA ASP A 244 38.29 1.63 2.16
C ASP A 244 37.77 0.33 1.52
N ASP A 245 37.97 -0.81 2.18
CA ASP A 245 37.45 -2.10 1.75
C ASP A 245 36.04 -2.39 2.31
N VAL A 246 35.50 -1.51 3.16
CA VAL A 246 34.14 -1.62 3.69
C VAL A 246 33.11 -1.55 2.54
N PRO A 247 32.36 -2.64 2.26
CA PRO A 247 31.47 -2.72 1.13
C PRO A 247 30.17 -1.93 1.35
N VAL A 248 29.65 -1.32 0.28
CA VAL A 248 28.29 -0.78 0.26
C VAL A 248 27.31 -1.94 -0.01
N ILE A 249 26.57 -2.34 1.02
CA ILE A 249 25.63 -3.47 0.97
C ILE A 249 24.19 -2.94 0.83
N ALA A 250 23.40 -3.53 -0.06
CA ALA A 250 21.99 -3.19 -0.23
C ALA A 250 21.08 -4.42 -0.12
N MET A 251 20.00 -4.31 0.67
CA MET A 251 18.91 -5.29 0.69
C MET A 251 17.72 -4.77 -0.13
N CYS A 252 17.24 -5.57 -1.08
CA CYS A 252 16.27 -5.14 -2.08
C CYS A 252 14.97 -5.97 -1.98
N GLY A 253 13.88 -5.32 -1.56
CA GLY A 253 12.54 -5.90 -1.42
C GLY A 253 11.69 -5.73 -2.67
N SER A 254 11.19 -6.85 -3.21
CA SER A 254 10.35 -6.87 -4.41
C SER A 254 8.86 -6.65 -4.11
N GLY A 255 8.09 -6.31 -5.15
CA GLY A 255 6.66 -6.04 -5.03
C GLY A 255 5.81 -7.28 -4.75
N GLY A 256 4.60 -7.06 -4.25
CA GLY A 256 3.67 -8.15 -3.94
C GLY A 256 2.66 -7.87 -2.82
N GLY A 257 2.39 -6.59 -2.53
CA GLY A 257 1.48 -6.18 -1.46
C GLY A 257 1.75 -6.90 -0.13
N LEU A 258 0.69 -7.42 0.50
CA LEU A 258 0.78 -8.05 1.83
C LEU A 258 1.75 -9.25 1.87
N ARG A 259 1.91 -9.99 0.77
CA ARG A 259 2.88 -11.09 0.70
C ARG A 259 4.32 -10.58 0.85
N ALA A 260 4.66 -9.51 0.13
CA ALA A 260 5.99 -8.89 0.19
C ALA A 260 6.26 -8.26 1.58
N LEU A 261 5.25 -7.62 2.16
CA LEU A 261 5.30 -7.09 3.52
C LEU A 261 5.57 -8.19 4.57
N VAL A 262 4.75 -9.25 4.62
CA VAL A 262 4.88 -10.31 5.63
C VAL A 262 6.16 -11.15 5.42
N ALA A 263 6.43 -11.59 4.19
CA ALA A 263 7.64 -12.38 3.91
C ALA A 263 8.91 -11.55 4.11
N GLY A 264 8.93 -10.30 3.64
CA GLY A 264 10.05 -9.38 3.86
C GLY A 264 10.30 -9.10 5.34
N SER A 265 9.24 -8.97 6.16
CA SER A 265 9.39 -8.80 7.62
C SER A 265 10.10 -9.99 8.26
N GLY A 266 9.74 -11.21 7.85
CA GLY A 266 10.41 -12.43 8.32
C GLY A 266 11.86 -12.55 7.83
N SER A 267 12.13 -12.24 6.56
CA SER A 267 13.48 -12.28 6.00
C SER A 267 14.42 -11.23 6.61
N LEU A 268 13.95 -10.00 6.82
CA LEU A 268 14.75 -8.97 7.49
C LEU A 268 14.91 -9.26 8.99
N HIS A 269 13.91 -9.86 9.66
CA HIS A 269 14.08 -10.32 11.04
C HIS A 269 15.18 -11.38 11.17
N ALA A 270 15.24 -12.36 10.27
CA ALA A 270 16.32 -13.34 10.27
C ALA A 270 17.69 -12.68 10.06
N ALA A 271 17.81 -11.78 9.07
CA ALA A 271 19.05 -11.05 8.81
C ALA A 271 19.48 -10.12 9.97
N ASP A 272 18.53 -9.62 10.75
CA ASP A 272 18.74 -8.84 11.98
C ASP A 272 19.23 -9.74 13.12
N GLN A 273 18.64 -10.93 13.32
CA GLN A 273 19.11 -11.92 14.29
C GLN A 273 20.50 -12.46 13.97
N ASP A 274 20.82 -12.65 12.68
CA ASP A 274 22.13 -13.08 12.21
C ASP A 274 23.19 -11.95 12.27
N GLY A 275 22.80 -10.70 12.56
CA GLY A 275 23.68 -9.52 12.57
C GLY A 275 24.03 -8.96 11.18
N LEU A 276 23.55 -9.59 10.09
CA LEU A 276 23.75 -9.14 8.73
C LEU A 276 23.10 -7.78 8.46
N PHE A 277 21.95 -7.47 9.09
CA PHE A 277 21.23 -6.22 8.86
C PHE A 277 22.04 -4.98 9.29
N ASP A 278 22.84 -5.08 10.36
CA ASP A 278 23.74 -4.00 10.80
C ASP A 278 24.84 -3.70 9.77
N CYS A 279 25.22 -4.67 8.93
CA CYS A 279 26.17 -4.46 7.84
C CYS A 279 25.56 -3.65 6.68
N VAL A 280 24.23 -3.66 6.52
CA VAL A 280 23.55 -3.09 5.34
C VAL A 280 23.67 -1.57 5.31
N THR A 281 24.03 -1.01 4.14
CA THR A 281 24.07 0.44 3.91
C THR A 281 22.71 0.98 3.46
N TYR A 282 22.03 0.26 2.56
CA TYR A 282 20.75 0.64 1.97
C TYR A 282 19.69 -0.45 2.09
N THR A 283 18.45 -0.05 2.35
CA THR A 283 17.27 -0.85 1.98
C THR A 283 16.62 -0.23 0.75
N SER A 284 16.13 -1.04 -0.18
CA SER A 284 15.30 -0.55 -1.28
C SER A 284 14.03 -1.37 -1.41
N GLY A 285 12.92 -0.70 -1.71
CA GLY A 285 11.60 -1.31 -1.67
C GLY A 285 10.70 -0.82 -2.80
N VAL A 286 9.89 -1.73 -3.33
CA VAL A 286 8.82 -1.42 -4.27
C VAL A 286 7.49 -2.00 -3.75
N SER A 287 6.37 -1.30 -3.95
CA SER A 287 5.03 -1.78 -3.55
C SER A 287 4.99 -2.25 -2.07
N GLY A 288 4.70 -3.53 -1.79
CA GLY A 288 4.58 -4.06 -0.44
C GLY A 288 5.84 -3.97 0.42
N SER A 289 7.04 -3.92 -0.18
CA SER A 289 8.28 -3.65 0.56
C SER A 289 8.44 -2.19 0.97
N CYS A 290 7.79 -1.25 0.27
CA CYS A 290 7.67 0.13 0.77
C CYS A 290 6.92 0.14 2.10
N TRP A 291 5.80 -0.60 2.22
CA TRP A 291 5.02 -0.66 3.46
C TRP A 291 5.84 -1.20 4.64
N LEU A 292 6.74 -2.15 4.39
CA LEU A 292 7.67 -2.67 5.39
C LEU A 292 8.69 -1.60 5.83
N GLN A 293 9.32 -0.90 4.88
CA GLN A 293 10.23 0.20 5.19
C GLN A 293 9.51 1.30 5.99
N THR A 294 8.30 1.69 5.60
CA THR A 294 7.50 2.69 6.32
C THR A 294 7.19 2.22 7.74
N LEU A 295 6.81 0.95 7.95
CA LEU A 295 6.57 0.41 9.30
C LEU A 295 7.84 0.34 10.15
N TYR A 296 8.99 0.02 9.56
CA TYR A 296 10.26 -0.01 10.27
C TYR A 296 10.67 1.40 10.74
N PHE A 297 10.48 2.39 9.88
CA PHE A 297 10.74 3.81 10.13
C PHE A 297 9.52 4.59 10.64
N SER A 298 8.66 3.93 11.44
CA SER A 298 7.53 4.56 12.14
C SER A 298 7.53 4.23 13.64
N SER A 299 6.74 4.95 14.42
CA SER A 299 6.48 4.68 15.84
C SER A 299 5.89 3.28 16.06
N VAL A 300 5.20 2.71 15.06
CA VAL A 300 4.59 1.38 15.09
C VAL A 300 5.64 0.26 15.14
N GLY A 301 6.57 0.22 14.18
CA GLY A 301 7.63 -0.77 14.18
C GLY A 301 8.78 -0.41 15.11
N GLY A 302 9.05 0.89 15.30
CA GLY A 302 10.08 1.40 16.21
C GLY A 302 11.49 0.88 15.89
N ARG A 303 11.80 0.59 14.62
CA ARG A 303 13.01 -0.11 14.12
C ARG A 303 13.20 -1.54 14.68
N SER A 304 12.11 -2.23 15.04
CA SER A 304 12.14 -3.60 15.57
C SER A 304 11.31 -4.55 14.71
N PHE A 305 11.96 -5.49 14.00
CA PHE A 305 11.24 -6.50 13.21
C PHE A 305 10.31 -7.40 14.05
N PRO A 306 10.66 -7.83 15.28
CA PRO A 306 9.72 -8.49 16.19
C PRO A 306 8.42 -7.70 16.40
N ARG A 307 8.51 -6.40 16.65
CA ARG A 307 7.34 -5.52 16.87
C ARG A 307 6.51 -5.35 15.60
N ILE A 308 7.15 -5.24 14.44
CA ILE A 308 6.45 -5.25 13.14
C ILE A 308 5.71 -6.57 12.95
N LEU A 309 6.34 -7.72 13.22
CA LEU A 309 5.73 -9.04 13.07
C LEU A 309 4.54 -9.23 14.03
N GLU A 310 4.61 -8.73 15.26
CA GLU A 310 3.48 -8.71 16.20
C GLU A 310 2.33 -7.81 15.72
N HIS A 311 2.65 -6.59 15.29
CA HIS A 311 1.67 -5.68 14.70
C HIS A 311 0.98 -6.31 13.49
N LEU A 312 1.74 -6.90 12.56
CA LEU A 312 1.20 -7.61 11.39
C LEU A 312 0.34 -8.81 11.79
N LYS A 313 0.70 -9.60 12.81
CA LYS A 313 -0.19 -10.67 13.33
C LYS A 313 -1.54 -10.10 13.81
N SER A 314 -1.53 -8.91 14.44
CA SER A 314 -2.76 -8.26 14.91
C SER A 314 -3.57 -7.55 13.81
N ARG A 315 -2.92 -7.08 12.72
CA ARG A 315 -3.56 -6.27 11.68
C ARG A 315 -3.82 -7.01 10.36
N ALA A 316 -2.94 -7.90 9.90
CA ALA A 316 -3.02 -8.49 8.55
C ALA A 316 -4.26 -9.36 8.30
N ALA A 317 -4.92 -9.89 9.35
CA ALA A 317 -6.07 -10.78 9.23
C ALA A 317 -7.38 -10.10 8.77
N ILE A 318 -7.49 -8.77 8.88
CA ILE A 318 -8.65 -8.01 8.39
C ILE A 318 -8.24 -7.27 7.13
N HIS A 319 -9.02 -7.41 6.07
CA HIS A 319 -8.80 -6.75 4.78
C HIS A 319 -8.78 -5.22 4.93
N ILE A 320 -7.90 -4.53 4.19
CA ILE A 320 -7.72 -3.07 4.28
C ILE A 320 -9.01 -2.30 3.94
N ALA A 321 -9.81 -2.83 3.01
CA ALA A 321 -11.10 -2.28 2.60
C ALA A 321 -12.28 -2.97 3.30
N TYR A 322 -12.11 -3.49 4.53
CA TYR A 322 -13.25 -3.97 5.32
C TYR A 322 -13.97 -2.75 5.94
N PRO A 323 -15.19 -2.40 5.49
CA PRO A 323 -15.72 -1.04 5.70
C PRO A 323 -15.90 -0.61 7.16
N PRO A 324 -16.38 -1.45 8.10
CA PRO A 324 -16.57 -1.03 9.48
C PRO A 324 -15.27 -0.55 10.15
N VAL A 325 -14.17 -1.29 9.95
CA VAL A 325 -12.86 -0.94 10.54
C VAL A 325 -12.24 0.25 9.81
N ALA A 326 -12.41 0.34 8.49
CA ALA A 326 -11.91 1.47 7.69
C ALA A 326 -12.63 2.78 8.06
N PHE A 327 -13.97 2.80 8.01
CA PHE A 327 -14.76 3.97 8.37
C PHE A 327 -14.57 4.36 9.84
N GLN A 328 -14.53 3.40 10.77
CA GLN A 328 -14.30 3.71 12.19
C GLN A 328 -12.99 4.47 12.40
N ALA A 329 -11.87 3.98 11.85
CA ALA A 329 -10.58 4.69 11.95
C ALA A 329 -10.64 6.10 11.36
N LEU A 330 -11.38 6.31 10.25
CA LEU A 330 -11.54 7.60 9.59
C LEU A 330 -12.47 8.58 10.33
N VAL A 331 -13.28 8.12 11.28
CA VAL A 331 -14.16 8.98 12.10
C VAL A 331 -13.82 9.00 13.60
N SER A 332 -12.87 8.19 14.05
CA SER A 332 -12.37 8.16 15.43
C SER A 332 -11.34 9.28 15.66
N ALA A 333 -11.66 10.28 16.48
CA ALA A 333 -10.63 11.20 16.98
C ALA A 333 -9.73 10.48 18.01
N PRO A 334 -8.40 10.75 18.07
CA PRO A 334 -7.65 11.67 17.22
C PRO A 334 -7.21 11.08 15.86
N THR A 335 -7.31 9.76 15.68
CA THR A 335 -6.86 9.02 14.48
C THR A 335 -7.31 9.61 13.15
N SER A 336 -8.56 10.07 13.06
CA SER A 336 -9.14 10.69 11.87
C SER A 336 -8.36 11.91 11.39
N LYS A 337 -7.77 12.70 12.31
CA LYS A 337 -6.96 13.87 11.98
C LYS A 337 -5.75 13.45 11.15
N TYR A 338 -4.88 12.63 11.72
CA TYR A 338 -3.63 12.19 11.10
C TYR A 338 -3.85 11.41 9.79
N LEU A 339 -4.91 10.59 9.72
CA LEU A 339 -5.28 9.88 8.48
C LEU A 339 -5.71 10.84 7.36
N LEU A 340 -6.43 11.91 7.69
CA LEU A 340 -6.98 12.85 6.70
C LEU A 340 -6.06 14.05 6.43
N SER A 341 -5.03 14.31 7.25
CA SER A 341 -4.09 15.42 7.08
C SER A 341 -3.56 15.53 5.65
N GLY A 342 -2.90 14.47 5.16
CA GLY A 342 -2.31 14.46 3.82
C GLY A 342 -3.33 14.58 2.68
N LEU A 343 -4.60 14.20 2.89
CA LEU A 343 -5.67 14.40 1.91
C LEU A 343 -6.07 15.88 1.82
N VAL A 344 -6.29 16.52 2.97
CA VAL A 344 -6.66 17.94 3.04
C VAL A 344 -5.52 18.83 2.56
N GLU A 345 -4.30 18.59 3.05
CA GLU A 345 -3.08 19.28 2.63
C GLU A 345 -2.87 19.20 1.11
N LYS A 346 -3.04 18.02 0.50
CA LYS A 346 -2.94 17.83 -0.95
C LYS A 346 -3.97 18.68 -1.71
N LEU A 347 -5.26 18.53 -1.39
CA LEU A 347 -6.36 19.13 -2.15
C LEU A 347 -6.51 20.64 -1.94
N ARG A 348 -5.91 21.18 -0.87
CA ARG A 348 -5.89 22.63 -0.58
C ARG A 348 -4.56 23.28 -0.97
N GLY A 349 -3.44 22.55 -0.88
CA GLY A 349 -2.10 23.05 -1.18
C GLY A 349 -1.77 23.10 -2.67
N ASP A 350 -2.33 22.18 -3.48
CA ASP A 350 -2.18 22.18 -4.93
C ASP A 350 -3.55 22.34 -5.63
N PRO A 351 -3.83 23.50 -6.26
CA PRO A 351 -5.05 23.71 -7.03
C PRO A 351 -5.27 22.77 -8.22
N GLN A 352 -4.22 22.08 -8.68
CA GLN A 352 -4.23 21.12 -9.78
C GLN A 352 -4.25 19.67 -9.27
N ALA A 353 -4.29 19.44 -7.96
CA ALA A 353 -4.43 18.10 -7.41
C ALA A 353 -5.76 17.46 -7.79
N SER A 354 -5.72 16.17 -8.13
CA SER A 354 -6.92 15.33 -8.23
C SER A 354 -7.04 14.42 -7.02
N PHE A 355 -8.28 14.07 -6.67
CA PHE A 355 -8.58 12.95 -5.78
C PHE A 355 -8.88 11.70 -6.62
N GLY A 356 -8.41 10.53 -6.20
CA GLY A 356 -8.74 9.28 -6.90
C GLY A 356 -8.42 8.01 -6.12
N LEU A 357 -8.50 6.87 -6.82
CA LEU A 357 -8.33 5.54 -6.23
C LEU A 357 -7.00 5.34 -5.49
N VAL A 358 -5.93 6.06 -5.89
CA VAL A 358 -4.63 6.01 -5.21
C VAL A 358 -4.70 6.64 -3.81
N ASP A 359 -5.44 7.75 -3.65
CA ASP A 359 -5.63 8.41 -2.36
C ASP A 359 -6.47 7.54 -1.41
N ILE A 360 -7.58 6.99 -1.92
CA ILE A 360 -8.40 6.01 -1.21
C ILE A 360 -7.54 4.81 -0.75
N TYR A 361 -6.76 4.23 -1.67
CA TYR A 361 -5.93 3.07 -1.37
C TYR A 361 -4.83 3.39 -0.33
N GLY A 362 -4.17 4.55 -0.44
CA GLY A 362 -3.21 5.03 0.53
C GLY A 362 -3.82 5.23 1.93
N LEU A 363 -4.99 5.86 1.98
CA LEU A 363 -5.76 6.11 3.20
C LEU A 363 -6.16 4.80 3.91
N LEU A 364 -6.62 3.79 3.16
CA LEU A 364 -6.97 2.47 3.69
C LEU A 364 -5.74 1.69 4.17
N LEU A 365 -4.61 1.78 3.46
CA LEU A 365 -3.34 1.20 3.90
C LEU A 365 -2.88 1.83 5.21
N ALA A 366 -2.93 3.16 5.32
CA ALA A 366 -2.55 3.89 6.52
C ALA A 366 -3.48 3.55 7.70
N ALA A 367 -4.80 3.59 7.50
CA ALA A 367 -5.79 3.17 8.49
C ALA A 367 -5.58 1.73 8.98
N ARG A 368 -5.13 0.81 8.10
CA ARG A 368 -4.84 -0.56 8.51
C ARG A 368 -3.51 -0.70 9.25
N PHE A 369 -2.44 -0.12 8.71
CA PHE A 369 -1.06 -0.44 9.11
C PHE A 369 -0.34 0.66 9.90
N LEU A 370 -0.66 1.94 9.74
CA LEU A 370 -0.08 3.01 10.56
C LEU A 370 -0.88 3.30 11.84
N VAL A 371 -2.09 2.75 11.98
CA VAL A 371 -2.89 2.83 13.21
C VAL A 371 -2.63 1.59 14.09
N PRO A 372 -2.12 1.74 15.32
CA PRO A 372 -1.95 0.64 16.27
C PRO A 372 -3.26 -0.04 16.67
N LYS A 373 -3.16 -1.22 17.30
CA LYS A 373 -4.31 -1.87 17.93
C LYS A 373 -4.76 -1.03 19.14
N GLY A 374 -5.99 -0.55 19.11
CA GLY A 374 -6.56 0.30 20.18
C GLY A 374 -6.69 1.79 19.82
N GLU A 375 -6.20 2.22 18.65
CA GLU A 375 -6.43 3.57 18.06
C GLU A 375 -5.91 4.78 18.88
N LEU A 376 -5.36 4.58 20.08
CA LEU A 376 -4.94 5.65 21.00
C LEU A 376 -3.44 6.03 20.91
N GLU A 377 -2.68 5.38 20.02
CA GLU A 377 -1.21 5.54 19.89
C GLU A 377 -0.77 5.98 18.48
N VAL A 378 -1.65 6.65 17.71
CA VAL A 378 -1.29 7.14 16.37
C VAL A 378 -0.34 8.33 16.49
N CYS A 379 0.83 8.23 15.86
CA CYS A 379 1.84 9.29 15.85
C CYS A 379 1.80 10.06 14.52
N ASP A 380 1.54 11.36 14.58
CA ASP A 380 1.55 12.27 13.41
C ASP A 380 2.84 12.14 12.58
N SER A 381 3.99 12.04 13.25
CA SER A 381 5.27 12.03 12.56
C SER A 381 5.47 10.83 11.61
N ASP A 382 4.70 9.75 11.77
CA ASP A 382 4.75 8.56 10.92
C ASP A 382 4.16 8.78 9.52
N PHE A 383 3.37 9.85 9.33
CA PHE A 383 2.67 10.15 8.09
C PHE A 383 3.51 10.95 7.09
N LYS A 384 4.74 11.34 7.45
CA LYS A 384 5.64 12.13 6.60
C LYS A 384 6.98 11.42 6.37
N LEU A 385 7.36 11.29 5.10
CA LEU A 385 8.65 10.69 4.73
C LEU A 385 9.86 11.49 5.25
N SER A 386 9.76 12.82 5.31
CA SER A 386 10.80 13.72 5.84
C SER A 386 11.22 13.37 7.26
N ASN A 387 10.28 12.97 8.11
CA ASN A 387 10.53 12.60 9.51
C ASN A 387 11.38 11.33 9.65
N GLN A 388 11.45 10.47 8.63
CA GLN A 388 12.32 9.29 8.66
C GLN A 388 13.81 9.66 8.72
N ARG A 389 14.19 10.89 8.35
CA ARG A 389 15.56 11.44 8.50
C ARG A 389 16.12 11.23 9.90
N GLN A 390 15.30 11.33 10.94
CA GLN A 390 15.74 11.16 12.33
C GLN A 390 16.34 9.76 12.62
N TYR A 391 15.86 8.74 11.90
CA TYR A 391 16.28 7.35 12.09
C TYR A 391 17.53 6.95 11.30
N ILE A 392 17.98 7.80 10.37
CA ILE A 392 19.17 7.55 9.54
C ILE A 392 20.28 8.58 9.75
N LYS A 393 19.99 9.74 10.38
CA LYS A 393 20.92 10.88 10.57
C LYS A 393 22.33 10.48 11.03
N TYR A 394 22.45 9.53 11.95
CA TYR A 394 23.72 9.09 12.53
C TYR A 394 24.30 7.83 11.88
N GLY A 395 23.76 7.39 10.73
CA GLY A 395 24.08 6.11 10.12
C GLY A 395 23.55 4.90 10.89
N GLN A 396 22.66 5.10 11.87
CA GLN A 396 22.28 4.07 12.83
C GLN A 396 21.35 2.98 12.24
N ASN A 397 20.68 3.26 11.13
CA ASN A 397 19.92 2.28 10.34
C ASN A 397 20.34 2.37 8.86
N PRO A 398 20.11 1.34 8.03
CA PRO A 398 20.25 1.44 6.58
C PRO A 398 19.34 2.52 6.00
N MET A 399 19.78 3.25 4.97
CA MET A 399 18.95 4.28 4.35
C MET A 399 17.82 3.64 3.51
N PRO A 400 16.54 4.02 3.70
CA PRO A 400 15.43 3.50 2.91
C PRO A 400 15.29 4.22 1.57
N ILE A 401 15.32 3.45 0.49
CA ILE A 401 14.98 3.89 -0.87
C ILE A 401 13.58 3.38 -1.18
N TYR A 402 12.68 4.31 -1.51
CA TYR A 402 11.35 4.03 -2.02
C TYR A 402 11.31 4.36 -3.51
N THR A 403 10.58 3.58 -4.31
CA THR A 403 10.46 3.86 -5.75
C THR A 403 9.02 3.84 -6.24
N ALA A 404 8.76 4.70 -7.21
CA ALA A 404 7.53 4.78 -8.00
C ALA A 404 7.91 5.15 -9.44
N VAL A 405 7.08 4.76 -10.41
CA VAL A 405 7.31 5.05 -11.83
C VAL A 405 6.38 6.18 -12.26
N ARG A 406 6.94 7.24 -12.84
CA ARG A 406 6.17 8.25 -13.55
C ARG A 406 5.98 7.81 -15.00
N GLU A 407 4.76 7.44 -15.36
CA GLU A 407 4.44 7.21 -16.78
C GLU A 407 4.36 8.54 -17.53
N ILE A 408 5.02 8.61 -18.68
CA ILE A 408 4.91 9.73 -19.63
C ILE A 408 4.20 9.17 -20.86
N GLY A 409 2.96 9.64 -21.09
CA GLY A 409 2.11 9.12 -22.15
C GLY A 409 2.77 9.14 -23.52
N ARG A 410 2.65 8.03 -24.26
CA ARG A 410 3.20 7.84 -25.62
C ARG A 410 2.61 8.87 -26.60
N GLY A 411 3.31 9.99 -26.75
CA GLY A 411 2.89 11.11 -27.60
C GLY A 411 3.62 12.42 -27.27
N ARG A 412 4.08 12.59 -26.02
CA ARG A 412 5.02 13.66 -25.66
C ARG A 412 6.44 13.11 -25.73
N SER A 413 7.08 13.24 -26.90
CA SER A 413 8.53 13.11 -26.97
C SER A 413 9.15 14.19 -26.09
N VAL A 414 9.82 13.79 -25.02
CA VAL A 414 10.67 14.72 -24.28
C VAL A 414 11.80 15.12 -25.22
N GLN A 415 11.74 16.33 -25.76
CA GLN A 415 12.93 16.99 -26.30
C GLN A 415 13.85 17.26 -25.11
N LEU A 416 14.71 16.28 -24.81
CA LEU A 416 15.96 16.54 -24.13
C LEU A 416 16.73 17.50 -25.05
N ASN A 417 16.67 18.78 -24.74
CA ASN A 417 17.48 19.77 -25.43
C ASN A 417 18.94 19.52 -25.04
N ASP A 418 19.70 18.88 -25.91
CA ASP A 418 21.17 18.81 -25.88
C ASP A 418 21.77 20.20 -26.17
N ARG A 419 21.49 21.15 -25.27
CA ARG A 419 22.03 22.51 -25.24
C ARG A 419 22.42 22.89 -23.81
N MET A 420 23.37 22.14 -23.27
CA MET A 420 24.37 22.61 -22.29
C MET A 420 25.54 21.61 -22.29
N LEU A 421 26.45 21.81 -23.23
CA LEU A 421 27.87 21.51 -23.13
C LEU A 421 28.61 22.85 -23.01
#